data_AF-A0A524D9W7-F1
#
_entry.id   AF-A0A524D9W7-F1
#
_cell.length_a   1.000
_cell.length_b   1.000
_cell.length_c   1.000
_cell.angle_alpha   90.00
_cell.angle_beta   90.00
_cell.angle_gamma   90.00
#
_symmetry.space_group_name_H-M   'P 1'
#
loop_
_entity.id
_entity.type
_entity.pdbx_description
1 polymer ?
#
loop_
_entity_poly.entity_id
_entity_poly.type
_entity_poly.pdbx_seq_one_letter_code
_entity_poly.pdbx_strand_id
1 'polypeptide(L)'
;MGKRYYCSKCEHYHYRGQIYKDHQKFKIEGPSEQTSEEKNFESVLDKSRLQQFKTEIIDEIKDPNFFRELIQREIENLQSKQEKIYKETQEKQSAKISKLQGQVKYLQKQVSSLMLKMDKKGIIRETHHPPSQMESKRQGELSPQTSKPVQFEKQDKEQVKIEEKKEEELEEPVIITKPIKNLDDIEEYIKLLLKPGDSIKIDHLIKKQELQNISLSKLKKAIYTLIENNVLIPNESTSSIQKIDGTIGKLTRVK
;
A
#
# COMPACT_ATOMS: atom_id res chain seq x y z
N MET A 1 10.98 -33.01 -12.34
CA MET A 1 9.68 -32.59 -11.76
C MET A 1 9.34 -33.51 -10.60
N GLY A 2 9.28 -33.01 -9.36
CA GLY A 2 8.97 -33.83 -8.18
C GLY A 2 7.48 -34.14 -8.10
N LYS A 3 7.10 -35.41 -7.88
CA LYS A 3 5.71 -35.82 -7.68
C LYS A 3 5.18 -35.21 -6.37
N ARG A 4 4.08 -34.45 -6.43
CA ARG A 4 3.36 -33.91 -5.27
C ARG A 4 2.32 -34.93 -4.80
N TYR A 5 1.98 -34.92 -3.51
CA TYR A 5 0.82 -35.65 -2.99
C TYR A 5 0.00 -34.73 -2.08
N TYR A 6 -1.30 -34.99 -2.02
CA TYR A 6 -2.24 -34.26 -1.16
C TYR A 6 -2.29 -34.94 0.21
N CYS A 7 -2.17 -34.17 1.29
CA CYS A 7 -2.31 -34.68 2.66
C CYS A 7 -3.69 -34.31 3.21
N SER A 8 -4.49 -35.31 3.58
CA SER A 8 -5.82 -35.10 4.16
C SER A 8 -5.81 -34.55 5.58
N LYS A 9 -4.71 -34.67 6.33
CA LYS A 9 -4.63 -34.16 7.71
C LYS A 9 -4.45 -32.64 7.80
N CYS A 10 -3.85 -32.04 6.78
CA CYS A 10 -3.55 -30.60 6.75
C CYS A 10 -4.06 -29.90 5.49
N GLU A 11 -4.78 -30.62 4.62
CA GLU A 11 -5.46 -30.10 3.43
C GLU A 11 -4.55 -29.34 2.43
N HIS A 12 -3.27 -29.72 2.35
CA HIS A 12 -2.27 -29.08 1.49
C HIS A 12 -1.50 -30.10 0.62
N TYR A 13 -0.95 -29.62 -0.51
CA TYR A 13 -0.06 -30.40 -1.37
C TYR A 13 1.39 -30.31 -0.90
N HIS A 14 2.03 -31.45 -0.70
CA HIS A 14 3.40 -31.53 -0.21
C HIS A 14 4.36 -32.18 -1.21
N TYR A 15 5.64 -31.82 -1.10
CA TYR A 15 6.72 -32.43 -1.85
C TYR A 15 7.34 -33.59 -1.06
N ARG A 16 7.51 -34.72 -1.74
CA ARG A 16 7.85 -36.05 -1.18
C ARG A 16 9.16 -36.16 -0.37
N GLY A 17 10.01 -35.13 -0.34
CA GLY A 17 11.36 -35.20 0.23
C GLY A 17 11.49 -34.84 1.71
N GLN A 18 10.97 -33.67 2.13
CA GLN A 18 11.22 -33.15 3.49
C GLN A 18 10.25 -33.70 4.53
N ILE A 19 8.97 -33.82 4.19
CA ILE A 19 7.95 -34.27 5.16
C ILE A 19 8.08 -35.75 5.51
N TYR A 20 8.62 -36.59 4.62
CA TYR A 20 8.87 -37.99 4.95
C TYR A 20 9.94 -38.13 6.05
N LYS A 21 10.96 -37.27 6.07
CA LYS A 21 11.99 -37.26 7.11
C LYS A 21 11.41 -36.80 8.46
N ASP A 22 10.58 -35.76 8.43
CA ASP A 22 9.95 -35.24 9.66
C ASP A 22 8.90 -36.21 10.22
N HIS A 23 8.11 -36.87 9.36
CA HIS A 23 7.18 -37.93 9.78
C HIS A 23 7.90 -39.21 10.24
N GLN A 24 9.07 -39.55 9.70
CA GLN A 24 9.87 -40.68 10.19
C GLN A 24 10.42 -40.41 11.59
N LYS A 25 10.92 -39.19 11.85
CA LYS A 25 11.35 -38.79 13.20
C LYS A 25 10.21 -38.94 14.22
N PHE A 26 9.02 -38.46 13.87
CA PHE A 26 7.82 -38.56 14.73
C PHE A 26 7.37 -40.01 15.01
N LYS A 27 7.66 -40.96 14.10
CA LYS A 27 7.36 -42.39 14.30
C LYS A 27 8.43 -43.12 15.11
N ILE A 28 9.68 -42.67 15.06
CA ILE A 28 10.81 -43.31 15.77
C ILE A 28 10.89 -42.82 17.22
N GLU A 29 10.60 -41.54 17.46
CA GLU A 29 10.74 -40.93 18.79
C GLU A 29 9.52 -41.15 19.70
N GLY A 30 8.39 -41.63 19.16
CA GLY A 30 7.15 -41.76 19.93
C GLY A 30 6.66 -40.42 20.49
N PRO A 31 5.44 -40.35 21.04
CA PRO A 31 5.03 -39.18 21.82
C PRO A 31 5.88 -39.17 23.09
N SER A 32 7.01 -38.47 23.08
CA SER A 32 7.81 -38.23 24.28
C SER A 32 6.90 -37.62 25.34
N GLU A 33 6.92 -38.23 26.51
CA GLU A 33 6.12 -37.90 27.69
C GLU A 33 5.93 -36.38 27.82
N GLN A 34 4.68 -35.95 27.69
CA GLN A 34 4.26 -34.62 28.10
C GLN A 34 4.65 -34.46 29.57
N THR A 35 5.66 -33.61 29.81
CA THR A 35 6.09 -33.19 31.13
C THR A 35 4.88 -32.72 31.92
N SER A 36 4.75 -33.23 33.15
CA SER A 36 3.66 -33.00 34.11
C SER A 36 3.41 -31.54 34.50
N GLU A 37 4.14 -30.59 33.92
CA GLU A 37 4.00 -29.15 34.16
C GLU A 37 2.86 -28.50 33.34
N GLU A 38 2.52 -29.03 32.15
CA GLU A 38 1.42 -28.47 31.34
C GLU A 38 0.02 -28.81 31.90
N LYS A 39 -0.10 -29.85 32.73
CA LYS A 39 -1.38 -30.22 33.36
C LYS A 39 -1.82 -29.27 34.48
N ASN A 40 -0.95 -28.37 34.94
CA ASN A 40 -1.27 -27.39 35.98
C ASN A 40 -1.61 -25.98 35.44
N PHE A 41 -1.42 -25.71 34.15
CA PHE A 41 -1.83 -24.43 33.56
C PHE A 41 -3.33 -24.39 33.22
N GLU A 42 -3.94 -25.56 33.00
CA GLU A 42 -5.36 -25.68 32.66
C GLU A 42 -6.30 -25.66 33.89
N SER A 43 -5.75 -25.76 35.10
CA SER A 43 -6.52 -25.73 36.36
C SER A 43 -6.66 -24.34 36.98
N VAL A 44 -5.93 -23.34 36.48
CA VAL A 44 -5.91 -21.95 37.01
C VAL A 44 -6.79 -20.99 36.20
N LEU A 45 -7.25 -21.38 35.01
CA LEU A 45 -8.33 -20.69 34.32
C LEU A 45 -9.66 -21.03 34.99
N ASP A 46 -9.99 -20.23 36.00
CA ASP A 46 -11.23 -20.24 36.76
C ASP A 46 -12.44 -20.44 35.82
N LYS A 47 -13.03 -21.63 35.88
CA LYS A 47 -14.13 -22.05 34.99
C LYS A 47 -15.32 -21.10 35.08
N SER A 48 -15.49 -20.41 36.21
CA SER A 48 -16.48 -19.33 36.37
C SER A 48 -16.22 -18.14 35.46
N ARG A 49 -14.95 -17.72 35.31
CA ARG A 49 -14.57 -16.59 34.47
C ARG A 49 -14.73 -16.90 32.98
N LEU A 50 -14.42 -18.13 32.59
CA LEU A 50 -14.66 -18.61 31.23
C LEU A 50 -16.16 -18.74 30.92
N GLN A 51 -16.98 -19.11 31.91
CA GLN A 51 -18.44 -19.14 31.76
C GLN A 51 -19.05 -17.74 31.67
N GLN A 52 -18.61 -16.79 32.49
CA GLN A 52 -19.02 -15.39 32.42
C GLN A 52 -18.69 -14.77 31.05
N PHE A 53 -17.49 -15.00 30.55
CA PHE A 53 -17.07 -14.52 29.23
C PHE A 53 -17.89 -15.14 28.09
N LYS A 54 -18.24 -16.43 28.21
CA LYS A 54 -19.13 -17.09 27.24
C LYS A 54 -20.53 -16.50 27.26
N THR A 55 -21.09 -16.18 28.42
CA THR A 55 -22.43 -15.57 28.51
C THR A 55 -22.46 -14.14 27.98
N GLU A 56 -21.45 -13.32 28.27
CA GLU A 56 -21.34 -11.95 27.75
C GLU A 56 -21.24 -11.94 26.22
N ILE A 57 -20.38 -12.79 25.63
CA ILE A 57 -20.27 -12.92 24.18
C ILE A 57 -21.57 -13.41 23.55
N ILE A 58 -22.27 -14.36 24.17
CA ILE A 58 -23.52 -14.90 23.63
C ILE A 58 -24.63 -13.84 23.63
N ASP A 59 -24.69 -13.00 24.66
CA ASP A 59 -25.72 -11.96 24.75
C ASP A 59 -25.42 -10.77 23.82
N GLU A 60 -24.15 -10.43 23.57
CA GLU A 60 -23.76 -9.50 22.50
C GLU A 60 -24.07 -10.05 21.09
N ILE A 61 -23.84 -11.34 20.85
CA ILE A 61 -24.13 -11.99 19.57
C ILE A 61 -25.65 -12.10 19.29
N LYS A 62 -26.48 -12.12 20.33
CA LYS A 62 -27.94 -12.16 20.18
C LYS A 62 -28.54 -10.83 19.76
N ASP A 63 -27.83 -9.71 19.90
CA ASP A 63 -28.33 -8.43 19.41
C ASP A 63 -28.16 -8.34 17.88
N PRO A 64 -29.25 -8.40 17.09
CA PRO A 64 -29.16 -8.27 15.63
C PRO A 64 -28.60 -6.91 15.19
N ASN A 65 -28.57 -5.90 16.06
CA ASN A 65 -27.98 -4.60 15.76
C ASN A 65 -26.46 -4.61 15.83
N PHE A 66 -25.84 -5.46 16.67
CA PHE A 66 -24.38 -5.54 16.78
C PHE A 66 -23.72 -5.87 15.44
N PHE A 67 -24.21 -6.93 14.77
CA PHE A 67 -23.70 -7.30 13.45
C PHE A 67 -24.04 -6.24 12.38
N ARG A 68 -25.20 -5.60 12.49
CA ARG A 68 -25.58 -4.52 11.57
C ARG A 68 -24.60 -3.34 11.66
N GLU A 69 -24.23 -2.90 12.86
CA GLU A 69 -23.27 -1.82 13.06
C GLU A 69 -21.87 -2.21 12.58
N LEU A 70 -21.44 -3.44 12.86
CA LEU A 70 -20.14 -3.95 12.40
C LEU A 70 -20.06 -3.99 10.86
N ILE A 71 -21.12 -4.50 10.22
CA ILE A 71 -21.24 -4.52 8.75
C ILE A 71 -21.28 -3.10 8.19
N GLN A 72 -22.05 -2.20 8.81
CA GLN A 72 -22.16 -0.81 8.38
C GLN A 72 -20.80 -0.09 8.45
N ARG A 73 -20.06 -0.26 9.55
CA ARG A 73 -18.71 0.29 9.71
C ARG A 73 -17.73 -0.26 8.66
N GLU A 74 -17.84 -1.54 8.32
CA GLU A 74 -16.99 -2.13 7.27
C GLU A 74 -17.36 -1.59 5.88
N ILE A 75 -18.65 -1.42 5.59
CA ILE A 75 -19.13 -0.78 4.34
C ILE A 75 -18.57 0.64 4.23
N GLU A 76 -18.67 1.45 5.29
CA GLU A 76 -18.14 2.82 5.31
C GLU A 76 -16.62 2.86 5.11
N ASN A 77 -15.88 1.93 5.72
CA ASN A 77 -14.44 1.79 5.54
C ASN A 77 -14.09 1.45 4.08
N LEU A 78 -14.81 0.49 3.49
CA LEU A 78 -14.62 0.11 2.08
C LEU A 78 -14.95 1.26 1.12
N GLN A 79 -16.03 2.00 1.38
CA GLN A 79 -16.40 3.19 0.59
C GLN A 79 -15.33 4.28 0.70
N SER A 80 -14.83 4.57 1.90
CA SER A 80 -13.75 5.54 2.12
C SER A 80 -12.46 5.14 1.39
N LYS A 81 -12.10 3.84 1.40
CA LYS A 81 -10.96 3.32 0.64
C LYS A 81 -11.16 3.49 -0.87
N GLN A 82 -12.36 3.19 -1.37
CA GLN A 82 -12.68 3.33 -2.79
C GLN A 82 -12.59 4.81 -3.24
N GLU A 83 -13.08 5.74 -2.44
CA GLU A 83 -13.02 7.18 -2.72
C GLU A 83 -11.57 7.69 -2.77
N LYS A 84 -10.72 7.25 -1.84
CA LYS A 84 -9.27 7.59 -1.85
C LYS A 84 -8.59 7.11 -3.12
N ILE A 85 -8.83 5.86 -3.52
CA ILE A 85 -8.26 5.28 -4.75
C ILE A 85 -8.71 6.08 -5.97
N TYR A 86 -9.99 6.48 -6.03
CA TYR A 86 -10.53 7.28 -7.12
C TYR A 86 -9.85 8.65 -7.20
N LYS A 87 -9.72 9.38 -6.08
CA LYS A 87 -9.05 10.69 -6.03
C LYS A 87 -7.58 10.61 -6.45
N GLU A 88 -6.83 9.64 -5.91
CA GLU A 88 -5.41 9.44 -6.29
C GLU A 88 -5.25 9.13 -7.78
N THR A 89 -6.20 8.36 -8.36
CA THR A 89 -6.18 8.04 -9.79
C THR A 89 -6.47 9.27 -10.64
N GLN A 90 -7.44 10.10 -10.23
CA GLN A 90 -7.78 11.33 -10.90
C GLN A 90 -6.62 12.34 -10.86
N GLU A 91 -5.94 12.48 -9.72
CA GLU A 91 -4.75 13.33 -9.56
C GLU A 91 -3.58 12.87 -10.43
N LYS A 92 -3.32 11.56 -10.49
CA LYS A 92 -2.29 11.00 -11.39
C LYS A 92 -2.61 11.27 -12.86
N GLN A 93 -3.87 11.15 -13.25
CA GLN A 93 -4.31 11.43 -14.62
C GLN A 93 -4.21 12.92 -14.95
N SER A 94 -4.64 13.80 -14.04
CA SER A 94 -4.57 15.26 -14.25
C SER A 94 -3.12 15.75 -14.35
N ALA A 95 -2.22 15.22 -13.52
CA ALA A 95 -0.78 15.50 -13.60
C ALA A 95 -0.19 15.05 -14.95
N LYS A 96 -0.57 13.86 -15.45
CA LYS A 96 -0.13 13.35 -16.75
C LYS A 96 -0.62 14.23 -17.91
N ILE A 97 -1.88 14.67 -17.87
CA ILE A 97 -2.46 15.57 -18.87
C ILE A 97 -1.72 16.91 -18.86
N SER A 98 -1.49 17.49 -17.69
CA SER A 98 -0.74 18.75 -17.54
C SER A 98 0.66 18.66 -18.14
N LYS A 99 1.39 17.57 -17.87
CA LYS A 99 2.71 17.31 -18.46
C LYS A 99 2.65 17.23 -19.99
N LEU A 100 1.68 16.51 -20.55
CA LEU A 100 1.48 16.40 -22.01
C LEU A 100 1.14 17.76 -22.64
N GLN A 101 0.27 18.55 -22.00
CA GLN A 101 -0.06 19.91 -22.46
C GLN A 101 1.18 20.82 -22.50
N GLY A 102 2.06 20.72 -21.50
CA GLY A 102 3.34 21.42 -21.49
C GLY A 102 4.25 21.03 -22.67
N GLN A 103 4.33 19.73 -22.97
CA GLN A 103 5.10 19.22 -24.12
C GLN A 103 4.53 19.70 -25.47
N VAL A 104 3.21 19.66 -25.64
CA VAL A 104 2.53 20.16 -26.85
C VAL A 104 2.84 21.65 -27.05
N LYS A 105 2.74 22.46 -25.99
CA LYS A 105 3.04 23.89 -26.06
C LYS A 105 4.50 24.16 -26.44
N TYR A 106 5.44 23.36 -25.92
CA TYR A 106 6.85 23.45 -26.28
C TYR A 106 7.10 23.13 -27.76
N LEU A 107 6.52 22.03 -28.26
CA LEU A 107 6.63 21.64 -29.67
C LEU A 107 5.99 22.69 -30.59
N GLN A 108 4.82 23.22 -30.23
CA GLN A 108 4.20 24.33 -30.96
C GLN A 108 5.16 25.53 -31.09
N LYS A 109 5.83 25.92 -30.01
CA LYS A 109 6.82 27.00 -30.04
C LYS A 109 8.02 26.69 -30.95
N GLN A 110 8.50 25.44 -30.94
CA GLN A 110 9.58 25.01 -31.84
C GLN A 110 9.15 25.07 -33.30
N VAL A 111 7.94 24.58 -33.63
CA VAL A 111 7.38 24.63 -34.98
C VAL A 111 7.23 26.08 -35.44
N SER A 112 6.65 26.96 -34.62
CA SER A 112 6.52 28.38 -34.96
C SER A 112 7.89 29.05 -35.21
N SER A 113 8.90 28.74 -34.39
CA SER A 113 10.26 29.25 -34.60
C SER A 113 10.89 28.74 -35.90
N LEU A 114 10.67 27.47 -36.24
CA LEU A 114 11.15 26.88 -37.49
C LEU A 114 10.46 27.50 -38.71
N MET A 115 9.14 27.68 -38.67
CA MET A 115 8.38 28.35 -39.73
C MET A 115 8.92 29.77 -39.98
N LEU A 116 9.14 30.56 -38.93
CA LEU A 116 9.76 31.90 -39.04
C LEU A 116 11.17 31.86 -39.65
N LYS A 117 11.97 30.82 -39.35
CA LYS A 117 13.30 30.65 -39.94
C LYS A 117 13.23 30.26 -41.42
N MET A 118 12.26 29.43 -41.80
CA MET A 118 12.05 29.03 -43.19
C MET A 118 11.57 30.19 -44.06
N ASP A 119 10.66 31.01 -43.51
CA ASP A 119 10.16 32.23 -44.13
C ASP A 119 11.30 33.24 -44.38
N LYS A 120 12.13 33.52 -43.37
CA LYS A 120 13.34 34.35 -43.51
C LYS A 120 14.34 33.86 -44.55
N LYS A 121 14.37 32.55 -44.85
CA LYS A 121 15.25 31.96 -45.87
C LYS A 121 14.62 31.96 -47.27
N GLY A 122 13.40 32.47 -47.43
CA GLY A 122 12.66 32.44 -48.69
C GLY A 122 12.30 31.04 -49.17
N ILE A 123 12.34 30.05 -48.27
CA ILE A 123 12.02 28.64 -48.59
C ILE A 123 10.50 28.50 -48.73
N ILE A 124 9.75 29.17 -47.85
CA ILE A 124 8.30 29.32 -47.99
C ILE A 124 8.11 30.53 -48.89
N ARG A 125 8.14 30.34 -50.21
CA ARG A 125 7.60 31.36 -51.12
C ARG A 125 6.12 31.44 -50.84
N GLU A 126 5.65 32.59 -50.39
CA GLU A 126 4.23 32.89 -50.22
C GLU A 126 3.51 32.49 -51.52
N THR A 127 2.83 31.34 -51.50
CA THR A 127 1.65 31.18 -52.34
C THR A 127 0.60 32.08 -51.70
N HIS A 128 0.74 33.39 -51.93
CA HIS A 128 -0.35 34.34 -51.80
C HIS A 128 -1.40 33.93 -52.82
N HIS A 129 -2.21 32.93 -52.46
CA HIS A 129 -3.58 32.92 -52.92
C HIS A 129 -4.32 33.87 -51.98
N PRO A 130 -4.86 35.00 -52.48
CA PRO A 130 -5.79 35.77 -51.69
C PRO A 130 -6.92 34.84 -51.24
N PRO A 131 -7.50 35.03 -50.05
CA PRO A 131 -8.66 34.27 -49.63
C PRO A 131 -9.74 34.50 -50.69
N SER A 132 -9.98 33.48 -51.52
CA SER A 132 -11.10 33.46 -52.43
C SER A 132 -12.34 33.57 -51.56
N GLN A 133 -12.97 34.74 -51.63
CA GLN A 133 -14.31 34.97 -51.11
C GLN A 133 -15.28 34.12 -51.94
N MET A 134 -15.31 32.81 -51.67
CA MET A 134 -16.47 31.99 -51.98
C MET A 134 -17.20 31.74 -50.68
N GLU A 135 -18.02 32.74 -50.32
CA GLU A 135 -19.29 32.52 -49.65
C GLU A 135 -20.05 31.44 -50.42
N SER A 136 -20.02 30.20 -49.93
CA SER A 136 -21.04 29.21 -50.28
C SER A 136 -21.90 28.97 -49.07
N LYS A 137 -23.00 29.73 -49.05
CA LYS A 137 -24.29 29.30 -48.51
C LYS A 137 -24.52 27.83 -48.86
N ARG A 138 -24.36 26.94 -47.89
CA ARG A 138 -25.14 25.70 -47.82
C ARG A 138 -25.57 25.49 -46.38
N GLN A 139 -26.77 25.97 -46.11
CA GLN A 139 -27.67 25.32 -45.17
C GLN A 139 -27.75 23.84 -45.54
N GLY A 140 -27.44 22.99 -44.57
CA GLY A 140 -27.55 21.55 -44.65
C GLY A 140 -27.72 21.07 -43.22
N GLU A 141 -28.98 21.06 -42.79
CA GLU A 141 -29.45 20.46 -41.56
C GLU A 141 -28.89 19.05 -41.42
N LEU A 142 -28.09 18.80 -40.38
CA LEU A 142 -27.90 17.46 -39.84
C LEU A 142 -27.76 17.60 -38.33
N SER A 143 -28.92 17.44 -37.68
CA SER A 143 -29.10 17.34 -36.24
C SER A 143 -28.19 16.24 -35.64
N PRO A 144 -27.34 16.55 -34.65
CA PRO A 144 -26.92 15.57 -33.68
C PRO A 144 -27.98 15.54 -32.58
N GLN A 145 -28.60 14.38 -32.37
CA GLN A 145 -29.41 14.12 -31.18
C GLN A 145 -28.56 14.38 -29.94
N THR A 146 -28.86 15.48 -29.26
CA THR A 146 -28.29 15.87 -27.98
C THR A 146 -28.72 14.86 -26.91
N SER A 147 -27.77 14.04 -26.48
CA SER A 147 -27.81 13.42 -25.16
C SER A 147 -27.84 14.53 -24.12
N LYS A 148 -28.74 14.39 -23.13
CA LYS A 148 -29.06 15.38 -22.09
C LYS A 148 -27.80 15.93 -21.41
N PRO A 149 -27.68 17.26 -21.23
CA PRO A 149 -26.65 17.84 -20.37
C PRO A 149 -27.02 17.57 -18.91
N VAL A 150 -26.12 16.91 -18.18
CA VAL A 150 -26.13 16.86 -16.72
C VAL A 150 -25.91 18.29 -16.24
N GLN A 151 -26.91 18.86 -15.55
CA GLN A 151 -26.78 20.13 -14.86
C GLN A 151 -25.80 19.95 -13.71
N PHE A 152 -24.58 20.45 -13.87
CA PHE A 152 -23.72 20.74 -12.74
C PHE A 152 -24.15 22.09 -12.16
N GLU A 153 -24.79 22.04 -10.99
CA GLU A 153 -24.98 23.19 -10.13
C GLU A 153 -23.62 23.84 -9.88
N LYS A 154 -23.56 25.15 -10.16
CA LYS A 154 -22.45 26.02 -9.76
C LYS A 154 -22.52 26.14 -8.24
N GLN A 155 -21.66 25.40 -7.53
CA GLN A 155 -21.36 25.70 -6.14
C GLN A 155 -20.26 26.74 -6.06
N ASP A 156 -20.44 27.61 -5.07
CA ASP A 156 -19.77 28.87 -4.86
C ASP A 156 -18.24 28.73 -4.72
N LYS A 157 -17.54 29.69 -5.33
CA LYS A 157 -16.11 29.88 -5.17
C LYS A 157 -15.86 30.57 -3.83
N GLU A 158 -15.72 29.78 -2.77
CA GLU A 158 -15.13 30.27 -1.52
C GLU A 158 -13.60 30.26 -1.66
N GLN A 159 -13.01 31.44 -1.48
CA GLN A 159 -11.58 31.68 -1.61
C GLN A 159 -10.84 31.07 -0.41
N VAL A 160 -10.25 29.88 -0.58
CA VAL A 160 -9.30 29.33 0.39
C VAL A 160 -7.91 29.91 0.08
N LYS A 161 -7.48 30.80 0.97
CA LYS A 161 -6.12 31.33 1.07
C LYS A 161 -5.20 30.19 1.56
N ILE A 162 -4.50 29.55 0.63
CA ILE A 162 -3.49 28.53 0.96
C ILE A 162 -2.24 29.28 1.41
N GLU A 163 -1.99 29.29 2.72
CA GLU A 163 -0.69 29.63 3.29
C GLU A 163 0.31 28.52 2.93
N GLU A 164 1.30 28.88 2.11
CA GLU A 164 2.48 28.07 1.84
C GLU A 164 3.27 27.86 3.14
N LYS A 165 3.05 26.72 3.81
CA LYS A 165 4.04 26.19 4.74
C LYS A 165 5.14 25.53 3.92
N LYS A 166 6.32 26.14 3.94
CA LYS A 166 7.60 25.52 3.59
C LYS A 166 7.74 24.23 4.39
N GLU A 167 7.53 23.08 3.76
CA GLU A 167 8.07 21.82 4.25
C GLU A 167 9.56 21.80 3.93
N GLU A 168 10.34 21.70 5.00
CA GLU A 168 11.78 21.55 5.00
C GLU A 168 12.10 20.15 4.48
N GLU A 169 12.57 20.09 3.24
CA GLU A 169 12.94 18.87 2.52
C GLU A 169 14.20 18.30 3.17
N LEU A 170 14.03 17.38 4.13
CA LEU A 170 15.12 16.58 4.70
C LEU A 170 15.66 15.65 3.62
N GLU A 171 16.86 15.95 3.11
CA GLU A 171 17.59 15.11 2.16
C GLU A 171 17.73 13.68 2.70
N GLU A 172 16.98 12.73 2.13
CA GLU A 172 17.14 11.31 2.45
C GLU A 172 18.51 10.81 1.95
N PRO A 173 19.31 10.12 2.78
CA PRO A 173 20.59 9.60 2.33
C PRO A 173 20.38 8.54 1.24
N VAL A 174 21.09 8.70 0.13
CA VAL A 174 21.12 7.73 -0.98
C VAL A 174 21.81 6.45 -0.51
N ILE A 175 21.02 5.48 -0.06
CA ILE A 175 21.51 4.13 0.29
C ILE A 175 21.54 3.30 -1.00
N ILE A 176 22.74 2.96 -1.45
CA ILE A 176 22.97 2.07 -2.59
C ILE A 176 22.57 0.65 -2.16
N THR A 177 21.38 0.17 -2.53
CA THR A 177 20.86 -1.11 -2.05
C THR A 177 21.23 -2.27 -2.97
N LYS A 178 21.98 -3.22 -2.40
CA LYS A 178 22.03 -4.60 -2.91
C LYS A 178 20.60 -5.18 -2.89
N PRO A 179 20.23 -6.07 -3.83
CA PRO A 179 18.91 -6.69 -3.83
C PRO A 179 18.74 -7.55 -2.56
N ILE A 180 17.77 -7.20 -1.73
CA ILE A 180 17.41 -7.94 -0.52
C ILE A 180 16.79 -9.28 -0.92
N LYS A 181 17.47 -10.38 -0.65
CA LYS A 181 16.99 -11.74 -0.99
C LYS A 181 16.88 -12.63 0.24
N ASN A 182 17.81 -12.46 1.18
CA ASN A 182 17.98 -13.31 2.35
C ASN A 182 17.57 -12.57 3.63
N LEU A 183 17.48 -13.33 4.73
CA LEU A 183 17.07 -12.79 6.03
C LEU A 183 18.14 -11.84 6.60
N ASP A 184 19.41 -12.19 6.42
CA ASP A 184 20.55 -11.37 6.83
C ASP A 184 20.56 -9.99 6.14
N ASP A 185 20.20 -9.95 4.84
CA ASP A 185 20.11 -8.69 4.08
C ASP A 185 19.03 -7.76 4.66
N ILE A 186 17.92 -8.33 5.16
CA ILE A 186 16.83 -7.59 5.80
C ILE A 186 17.31 -7.00 7.12
N GLU A 187 18.01 -7.81 7.92
CA GLU A 187 18.57 -7.36 9.19
C GLU A 187 19.57 -6.23 9.02
N GLU A 188 20.48 -6.36 8.06
CA GLU A 188 21.48 -5.34 7.73
C GLU A 188 20.82 -4.06 7.24
N TYR A 189 19.80 -4.16 6.38
CA TYR A 189 19.04 -3.00 5.91
C TYR A 189 18.35 -2.26 7.07
N ILE A 190 17.69 -2.98 7.98
CA ILE A 190 17.03 -2.36 9.15
C ILE A 190 18.06 -1.68 10.06
N LYS A 191 19.25 -2.29 10.25
CA LYS A 191 20.36 -1.68 11.01
C LYS A 191 20.85 -0.39 10.35
N LEU A 192 20.95 -0.34 9.02
CA LEU A 192 21.40 0.85 8.29
C LEU A 192 20.36 1.98 8.33
N LEU A 193 19.08 1.63 8.45
CA LEU A 193 17.98 2.59 8.42
C LEU A 193 17.87 3.45 9.69
N LEU A 194 18.39 2.98 10.83
CA LEU A 194 18.29 3.66 12.13
C LEU A 194 19.67 3.95 12.68
N LYS A 195 19.98 5.18 13.09
CA LYS A 195 21.20 5.44 13.87
C LYS A 195 20.99 4.99 15.33
N PRO A 196 22.04 4.71 16.11
CA PRO A 196 21.89 4.39 17.53
C PRO A 196 21.08 5.46 18.27
N GLY A 197 20.05 5.04 19.01
CA GLY A 197 19.09 5.94 19.68
C GLY A 197 17.91 6.41 18.83
N ASP A 198 17.93 6.20 17.50
CA ASP A 198 16.79 6.53 16.64
C ASP A 198 15.63 5.56 16.86
N SER A 199 14.44 6.02 16.51
CA SER A 199 13.24 5.21 16.61
C SER A 199 12.34 5.34 15.39
N ILE A 200 11.71 4.24 15.00
CA ILE A 200 10.82 4.16 13.85
C ILE A 200 9.52 3.46 14.22
N LYS A 201 8.40 3.95 13.68
CA LYS A 201 7.12 3.24 13.81
C LYS A 201 7.05 2.12 12.78
N ILE A 202 6.35 1.05 13.12
CA ILE A 202 6.14 -0.09 12.22
C ILE A 202 5.47 0.36 10.91
N ASP A 203 4.51 1.30 10.98
CA ASP A 203 3.88 1.90 9.80
C ASP A 203 4.88 2.51 8.81
N HIS A 204 5.93 3.18 9.31
CA HIS A 204 6.94 3.81 8.47
C HIS A 204 7.94 2.78 7.92
N LEU A 205 8.26 1.76 8.71
CA LEU A 205 9.15 0.68 8.28
C LEU A 205 8.53 -0.10 7.10
N ILE A 206 7.26 -0.47 7.20
CA ILE A 206 6.56 -1.24 6.15
C ILE A 206 6.36 -0.43 4.86
N LYS A 207 6.32 0.91 4.95
CA LYS A 207 6.21 1.79 3.78
C LYS A 207 7.50 1.86 2.95
N LYS A 208 8.66 1.45 3.45
CA LYS A 208 9.93 1.52 2.70
C LYS A 208 9.90 0.55 1.51
N GLN A 209 10.19 1.08 0.31
CA GLN A 209 10.01 0.35 -0.96
C GLN A 209 10.77 -0.97 -1.00
N GLU A 210 11.93 -1.04 -0.36
CA GLU A 210 12.78 -2.23 -0.32
C GLU A 210 12.18 -3.35 0.54
N LEU A 211 11.35 -3.00 1.51
CA LEU A 211 10.69 -3.95 2.41
C LEU A 211 9.28 -4.36 1.93
N GLN A 212 8.66 -3.59 1.02
CA GLN A 212 7.29 -3.87 0.52
C GLN A 212 7.16 -5.20 -0.22
N ASN A 213 8.24 -5.68 -0.85
CA ASN A 213 8.25 -6.95 -1.60
C ASN A 213 8.58 -8.17 -0.73
N ILE A 214 8.79 -7.97 0.56
CA ILE A 214 9.21 -9.00 1.51
C ILE A 214 7.98 -9.56 2.22
N SER A 215 7.92 -10.88 2.41
CA SER A 215 6.82 -11.47 3.16
C SER A 215 6.85 -10.99 4.61
N LEU A 216 5.68 -10.64 5.15
CA LEU A 216 5.55 -10.19 6.55
C LEU A 216 6.15 -11.17 7.56
N SER A 217 6.06 -12.47 7.27
CA SER A 217 6.68 -13.52 8.08
C SER A 217 8.21 -13.43 8.16
N LYS A 218 8.89 -13.06 7.06
CA LYS A 218 10.35 -12.89 7.01
C LYS A 218 10.76 -11.60 7.71
N LEU A 219 10.04 -10.51 7.45
CA LEU A 219 10.27 -9.22 8.10
C LEU A 219 10.11 -9.35 9.62
N LYS A 220 9.03 -10.02 10.06
CA LYS A 220 8.78 -10.34 11.47
C LYS A 220 9.97 -11.09 12.09
N LYS A 221 10.40 -12.19 11.47
CA LYS A 221 11.56 -12.97 11.96
C LYS A 221 12.82 -12.12 12.11
N ALA A 222 13.16 -11.34 11.08
CA ALA A 222 14.33 -10.46 11.13
C ALA A 222 14.25 -9.45 12.28
N ILE A 223 13.07 -8.84 12.51
CA ILE A 223 12.86 -7.90 13.61
C ILE A 223 13.04 -8.59 14.97
N TYR A 224 12.49 -9.80 15.16
CA TYR A 224 12.70 -10.55 16.41
C TYR A 224 14.16 -10.93 16.60
N THR A 225 14.86 -11.37 15.56
CA THR A 225 16.31 -11.66 15.65
C THR A 225 17.11 -10.42 16.05
N LEU A 226 16.74 -9.23 15.55
CA LEU A 226 17.37 -7.97 15.98
C LEU A 226 17.03 -7.58 17.43
N ILE A 227 15.84 -7.93 17.92
CA ILE A 227 15.44 -7.72 19.33
C ILE A 227 16.20 -8.69 20.25
N GLU A 228 16.24 -9.97 19.90
CA GLU A 228 16.97 -11.02 20.63
C GLU A 228 18.46 -10.71 20.73
N ASN A 229 19.04 -10.14 19.66
CA ASN A 229 20.42 -9.69 19.62
C ASN A 229 20.66 -8.34 20.32
N ASN A 230 19.69 -7.79 21.03
CA ASN A 230 19.75 -6.49 21.71
C ASN A 230 20.13 -5.31 20.79
N VAL A 231 19.79 -5.38 19.50
CA VAL A 231 20.01 -4.28 18.55
C VAL A 231 18.84 -3.31 18.58
N LEU A 232 17.62 -3.84 18.73
CA LEU A 232 16.37 -3.08 18.77
C LEU A 232 15.62 -3.33 20.07
N ILE A 233 15.04 -2.27 20.62
CA ILE A 233 14.09 -2.32 21.75
C ILE A 233 12.68 -2.18 21.17
N PRO A 234 11.81 -3.17 21.40
CA PRO A 234 10.40 -3.08 21.04
C PRO A 234 9.68 -2.14 22.01
N ASN A 235 8.93 -1.20 21.46
CA ASN A 235 8.10 -0.29 22.22
C ASN A 235 6.65 -0.37 21.73
N GLU A 236 5.73 -0.37 22.68
CA GLU A 236 4.32 -0.20 22.39
C GLU A 236 4.09 1.24 21.91
N SER A 237 3.39 1.39 20.79
CA SER A 237 2.97 2.70 20.30
C SER A 237 1.49 2.66 20.07
N THR A 238 0.77 3.52 20.79
CA THR A 238 -0.66 3.77 20.57
C THR A 238 -0.93 4.47 19.24
N SER A 239 0.10 5.10 18.66
CA SER A 239 0.00 5.90 17.44
C SER A 239 0.31 5.14 16.14
N SER A 240 0.70 3.86 16.22
CA SER A 240 0.95 3.00 15.05
C SER A 240 -0.28 2.16 14.78
N ILE A 241 -0.80 2.22 13.56
CA ILE A 241 -1.97 1.42 13.13
C ILE A 241 -1.54 -0.03 12.95
N GLN A 242 -0.40 -0.24 12.28
CA GLN A 242 0.20 -1.56 12.14
C GLN A 242 1.08 -1.85 13.35
N LYS A 243 0.90 -3.06 13.89
CA LYS A 243 1.66 -3.58 15.02
C LYS A 243 2.14 -4.99 14.70
N ILE A 244 3.35 -5.31 15.13
CA ILE A 244 3.85 -6.70 15.08
C ILE A 244 3.26 -7.42 16.29
N ASP A 245 2.60 -8.56 16.05
CA ASP A 245 1.89 -9.36 17.05
C ASP A 245 0.88 -8.60 17.90
N GLY A 246 0.33 -7.52 17.34
CA GLY A 246 -0.70 -6.70 17.99
C GLY A 246 -0.16 -5.76 19.09
N THR A 247 1.11 -5.84 19.45
CA THR A 247 1.70 -5.10 20.58
C THR A 247 2.77 -4.11 20.14
N ILE A 248 3.73 -4.54 19.31
CA ILE A 248 4.90 -3.73 18.96
C ILE A 248 4.52 -2.72 17.88
N GLY A 249 4.45 -1.43 18.23
CA GLY A 249 4.13 -0.35 17.30
C GLY A 249 5.32 0.56 16.97
N LYS A 250 6.43 0.44 17.71
CA LYS A 250 7.63 1.25 17.54
C LYS A 250 8.88 0.42 17.86
N LEU A 251 9.94 0.64 17.09
CA LEU A 251 11.25 0.04 17.30
C LEU A 251 12.25 1.15 17.59
N THR A 252 13.12 0.97 18.59
CA THR A 252 14.18 1.93 18.95
C THR A 252 15.51 1.24 18.92
N ARG A 253 16.50 1.80 18.22
CA ARG A 253 17.85 1.21 18.19
C ARG A 253 18.58 1.49 19.50
N VAL A 254 19.18 0.45 20.09
CA VAL A 254 19.98 0.59 21.31
C VAL A 254 21.13 1.57 21.06
N LYS A 255 21.42 2.42 22.05
CA LYS A 255 22.52 3.40 21.99
C LYS A 255 23.89 2.73 22.05
#